data_AF-A0A3A4Z711-F1
#
_entry.id   AF-A0A3A4Z711-F1
#
_cell.length_a   1.000
_cell.length_b   1.000
_cell.length_c   1.000
_cell.angle_alpha   90.00
_cell.angle_beta   90.00
_cell.angle_gamma   90.00
#
_symmetry.space_group_name_H-M   'P 1'
#
loop_
_entity.id
_entity.type
_entity.pdbx_description
1 polymer ?
#
loop_
_entity_poly.entity_id
_entity_poly.type
_entity_poly.pdbx_seq_one_letter_code
_entity_poly.pdbx_strand_id
1 'polypeptide(L)' 'MESAELVQLMNQIDSKGIGWKQVEEKVKVSESLLRLYAKSGPVPVTIIKGLKKIIEEAGN' A
#
# COMPACT_ATOMS: atom_id res chain seq x y z
N MET A 1 6.75 3.04 11.75
CA MET A 1 6.28 4.09 10.82
C MET A 1 4.82 4.34 11.07
N GLU A 2 4.37 5.58 10.92
CA GLU A 2 2.99 5.98 11.17
C GLU A 2 2.05 5.47 10.08
N SER A 3 0.86 5.04 10.49
CA SER A 3 -0.23 4.59 9.62
C SER A 3 -0.68 5.65 8.62
N ALA A 4 -0.38 6.93 8.87
CA ALA A 4 -0.65 8.02 7.94
C ALA A 4 0.04 7.85 6.58
N GLU A 5 1.30 7.38 6.56
CA GLU A 5 2.03 7.18 5.31
C GLU A 5 1.39 6.07 4.44
N LEU A 6 0.88 5.01 5.09
CA LEU A 6 0.15 3.96 4.41
C LEU A 6 -1.12 4.50 3.74
N VAL A 7 -1.91 5.31 4.45
CA VAL A 7 -3.15 5.89 3.91
C VAL A 7 -2.85 6.78 2.69
N GLN A 8 -1.77 7.55 2.71
CA GLN A 8 -1.37 8.33 1.54
C GLN A 8 -1.02 7.45 0.34
N LEU A 9 -0.24 6.38 0.55
CA LEU A 9 0.12 5.44 -0.51
C LEU A 9 -1.11 4.72 -1.07
N MET A 10 -2.05 4.32 -0.22
CA MET A 10 -3.32 3.72 -0.64
C MET A 10 -4.12 4.68 -1.53
N ASN A 11 -4.20 5.97 -1.17
CA ASN A 11 -4.86 6.97 -2.02
C ASN A 11 -4.14 7.19 -3.36
N GLN A 12 -2.80 7.14 -3.39
CA GLN A 12 -2.05 7.24 -4.65
C GLN A 12 -2.29 6.04 -5.56
N ILE A 13 -2.38 4.84 -5.00
CA ILE A 13 -2.70 3.60 -5.74
C ILE A 13 -4.09 3.71 -6.36
N ASP A 14 -5.07 4.15 -5.58
CA ASP A 14 -6.45 4.35 -6.05
C ASP A 14 -6.52 5.44 -7.13
N SER A 15 -5.85 6.58 -6.91
CA SER A 15 -5.77 7.68 -7.88
C SER A 15 -5.04 7.30 -9.17
N LYS A 16 -4.09 6.37 -9.12
CA LYS A 16 -3.41 5.84 -10.31
C LYS A 16 -4.19 4.71 -10.99
N GLY A 17 -5.33 4.29 -10.44
CA GLY A 17 -6.13 3.17 -10.95
C GLY A 17 -5.42 1.83 -10.83
N ILE A 18 -4.46 1.69 -9.91
CA ILE A 18 -3.73 0.45 -9.69
C ILE A 18 -4.67 -0.52 -8.98
N GLY A 19 -5.03 -1.60 -9.65
CA GLY A 19 -5.93 -2.60 -9.10
C GLY A 19 -5.34 -3.23 -7.84
N TRP A 20 -6.14 -3.31 -6.77
CA TRP A 20 -5.74 -3.92 -5.49
C TRP A 20 -5.20 -5.35 -5.65
N LYS A 21 -5.64 -6.10 -6.68
CA LYS A 21 -5.03 -7.40 -7.02
C LYS A 21 -3.52 -7.34 -7.27
N GLN A 22 -3.04 -6.36 -8.06
CA GLN A 22 -1.61 -6.24 -8.34
C GLN A 22 -0.84 -5.85 -7.09
N VAL A 23 -1.46 -5.05 -6.22
CA VAL A 23 -0.92 -4.71 -4.92
C VAL A 23 -0.82 -5.94 -4.03
N GLU A 24 -1.90 -6.72 -3.92
CA GLU A 24 -1.91 -7.96 -3.14
C GLU A 24 -0.88 -8.98 -3.66
N GLU A 25 -0.69 -9.11 -4.98
CA GLU A 25 0.32 -10.00 -5.56
C GLU A 25 1.76 -9.55 -5.27
N LYS A 26 2.04 -8.25 -5.37
CA LYS A 26 3.39 -7.69 -5.14
C LYS A 26 3.76 -7.67 -3.66
N VAL A 27 2.84 -7.22 -2.81
CA VAL A 27 3.11 -7.04 -1.39
C VAL A 27 2.79 -8.31 -0.59
N LYS A 28 2.06 -9.27 -1.18
CA LYS A 28 1.57 -10.51 -0.53
C LYS A 28 0.75 -10.24 0.74
N VAL A 29 0.11 -9.07 0.80
CA VAL A 29 -0.71 -8.64 1.92
C VAL A 29 -2.07 -8.25 1.38
N SER A 30 -3.12 -8.82 1.97
CA SER A 30 -4.49 -8.55 1.56
C SER A 30 -4.92 -7.12 1.85
N GLU A 31 -5.85 -6.59 1.05
CA GLU A 31 -6.44 -5.25 1.27
C GLU A 31 -6.98 -5.10 2.70
N SER A 32 -7.63 -6.16 3.23
CA SER A 32 -8.15 -6.20 4.59
C SER A 32 -7.06 -5.98 5.66
N LEU A 33 -5.87 -6.55 5.45
CA LEU A 33 -4.72 -6.35 6.34
C LEU A 33 -4.18 -4.92 6.20
N LEU A 34 -4.06 -4.39 4.98
CA LEU A 34 -3.66 -2.99 4.76
C LEU A 34 -4.61 -2.01 5.46
N ARG A 35 -5.92 -2.24 5.36
CA ARG A 35 -6.95 -1.45 6.06
C ARG A 35 -6.86 -1.58 7.58
N LEU A 36 -6.51 -2.76 8.09
CA LEU A 36 -6.29 -2.96 9.53
C LEU A 36 -5.04 -2.22 9.99
N TYR A 37 -3.95 -2.29 9.23
CA TYR A 37 -2.73 -1.52 9.49
C TYR A 37 -2.96 0.00 9.42
N ALA A 38 -3.82 0.46 8.51
CA ALA A 38 -4.22 1.87 8.43
C ALA A 38 -4.99 2.32 9.69
N LYS A 39 -5.69 1.42 10.39
CA LYS A 39 -6.55 1.74 11.54
C LYS A 39 -5.94 1.44 12.91
N SER A 40 -5.11 0.40 13.05
CA SER A 40 -4.78 -0.19 14.35
C SER A 40 -3.28 -0.25 14.69
N GLY A 41 -2.43 0.46 13.96
CA GLY A 41 -1.04 0.70 14.39
C GLY A 41 0.02 0.08 13.48
N PRO A 42 1.26 -0.07 13.99
CA PRO A 42 2.49 0.12 13.24
C PRO A 42 2.56 -0.73 11.98
N VAL A 43 2.69 -0.03 10.85
CA VAL A 43 2.78 -0.67 9.55
C VAL A 43 4.20 -1.21 9.37
N PRO A 44 4.35 -2.48 8.95
CA PRO A 44 5.64 -3.01 8.53
C PRO A 44 6.23 -2.15 7.41
N VAL A 45 7.49 -1.73 7.59
CA VAL A 45 8.21 -0.92 6.58
C VAL A 45 8.34 -1.64 5.23
N THR A 46 8.27 -2.98 5.24
CA THR A 46 8.25 -3.82 4.05
C THR A 46 7.01 -3.59 3.19
N ILE A 47 5.83 -3.39 3.82
CA ILE A 47 4.60 -3.08 3.11
C ILE A 47 4.70 -1.71 2.44
N ILE A 48 5.15 -0.71 3.19
CA ILE A 48 5.34 0.66 2.68
C ILE A 48 6.33 0.68 1.52
N LYS A 49 7.46 -0.01 1.63
CA LYS A 49 8.44 -0.15 0.53
C LYS A 49 7.82 -0.85 -0.68
N GLY A 50 7.02 -1.89 -0.48
CA GLY A 50 6.30 -2.57 -1.57
C GLY A 50 5.33 -1.65 -2.30
N LEU A 51 4.50 -0.91 -1.55
CA LEU A 51 3.53 0.05 -2.09
C LEU A 51 4.21 1.19 -2.86
N LYS A 52 5.27 1.79 -2.29
CA LYS A 52 6.08 2.81 -2.97
C LYS A 52 6.64 2.30 -4.30
N LYS A 53 7.20 1.08 -4.30
CA LYS A 53 7.75 0.46 -5.50
C LYS A 53 6.69 0.24 -6.59
N ILE A 54 5.47 -0.14 -6.21
CA ILE A 54 4.35 -0.29 -7.16
C ILE A 54 3.96 1.06 -7.76
N ILE A 55 3.89 2.12 -6.94
CA ILE A 55 3.56 3.48 -7.41
C ILE A 55 4.65 4.02 -8.34
N GLU A 56 5.93 3.74 -8.05
CA GLU A 56 7.06 4.07 -8.93
C GLU A 56 6.99 3.29 -10.25
N GLU A 57 6.78 1.98 -10.21
CA GLU A 57 6.67 1.13 -11.41
C GLU A 57 5.44 1.48 -12.26
N ALA A 58 4.35 1.92 -11.66
CA ALA A 58 3.15 2.37 -12.38
C ALA A 58 3.24 3.82 -12.89
N GLY A 59 4.29 4.56 -12.52
CA GLY A 59 4.54 5.93 -12.99
C GLY A 59 5.51 6.03 -14.17
N ASN A 60 6.06 4.90 -14.62
CA ASN A 60 7.00 4.79 -15.75
C ASN A 60 6.38 3.95 -16.88
#